data_AF-A0A127M226-F1
#
_entry.id   AF-A0A127M226-F1
#
_cell.length_a   1.000
_cell.length_b   1.000
_cell.length_c   1.000
_cell.angle_alpha   90.00
_cell.angle_beta   90.00
_cell.angle_gamma   90.00
#
_symmetry.space_group_name_H-M   'P 1'
#
loop_
_entity.id
_entity.type
_entity.pdbx_description
1 polymer ?
#
loop_
_entity_poly.entity_id
_entity_poly.type
_entity_poly.pdbx_seq_one_letter_code
_entity_poly.pdbx_strand_id
1 'polypeptide(L)'
;MPKSGQARVLTAEQQDHVFDVIQHHRHIEKNTAIMQISFKLGLRAQEIALLQVKEVAKLNASGTDFKLLEVMSLPAAYTKGADAMGRSQSQYQRRTVSFNVESFNQVVRQVEALAKAGAEVKPEDFYPPVRKHRGKFRDLPMVSAALRAALTEYLRLRLEKTGTLMPSSPLFITQKGGPYSPNTLQEHMAVILRDWAGVEKASSHSGRRSLITNVIHKQKKSVKIAQKIAGHVNPSTTLIYEEPPEEQIMRALENI
;
A
#
# COMPACT_ATOMS: atom_id res chain seq x y z
N MET A 1 18.63 -11.38 8.34
CA MET A 1 18.73 -10.99 6.92
C MET A 1 17.36 -11.04 6.26
N PRO A 2 16.91 -10.01 5.53
CA PRO A 2 15.69 -10.08 4.73
C PRO A 2 15.81 -11.20 3.70
N LYS A 3 14.77 -12.05 3.56
CA LYS A 3 14.68 -12.97 2.42
C LYS A 3 14.81 -12.16 1.12
N SER A 4 15.60 -12.68 0.18
CA SER A 4 15.77 -12.12 -1.18
C SER A 4 14.45 -11.55 -1.72
N GLY A 5 14.43 -10.24 -2.03
CA GLY A 5 13.27 -9.55 -2.61
C GLY A 5 12.25 -8.93 -1.65
N GLN A 6 12.37 -9.10 -0.33
CA GLN A 6 11.44 -8.46 0.63
C GLN A 6 12.03 -7.19 1.28
N ALA A 7 11.22 -6.14 1.40
CA ALA A 7 11.61 -4.86 2.02
C ALA A 7 11.99 -5.01 3.50
N ARG A 8 12.98 -4.31 4.03
CA ARG A 8 13.37 -4.48 5.45
C ARG A 8 12.23 -4.13 6.44
N VAL A 9 12.19 -4.82 7.57
CA VAL A 9 11.36 -4.44 8.73
C VAL A 9 12.21 -3.56 9.64
N LEU A 10 11.77 -2.34 9.91
CA LEU A 10 12.53 -1.38 10.72
C LEU A 10 12.22 -1.58 12.20
N THR A 11 13.27 -1.47 13.03
CA THR A 11 13.15 -1.37 14.49
C THR A 11 12.51 -0.04 14.90
N ALA A 12 12.20 0.12 16.20
CA ALA A 12 11.68 1.40 16.70
C ALA A 12 12.73 2.51 16.54
N GLU A 13 13.96 2.24 16.95
CA GLU A 13 15.10 3.15 16.81
C GLU A 13 15.35 3.57 15.37
N GLN A 14 15.29 2.63 14.42
CA GLN A 14 15.42 2.96 12.99
C GLN A 14 14.27 3.83 12.48
N GLN A 15 13.03 3.60 12.96
CA GLN A 15 11.90 4.46 12.60
C GLN A 15 12.08 5.86 13.16
N ASP A 16 12.52 5.98 14.42
CA ASP A 16 12.76 7.27 15.06
C ASP A 16 13.88 8.04 14.34
N HIS A 17 14.97 7.35 13.99
CA HIS A 17 16.06 7.92 13.19
C HIS A 17 15.59 8.42 11.82
N VAL A 18 14.70 7.69 11.13
CA VAL A 18 14.11 8.18 9.86
C VAL A 18 13.39 9.51 10.05
N PHE A 19 12.63 9.68 11.13
CA PHE A 19 11.92 10.94 11.40
C PHE A 19 12.84 12.08 11.83
N ASP A 20 13.91 11.77 12.56
CA ASP A 20 14.96 12.73 12.94
C ASP A 20 15.70 13.27 11.70
N VAL A 21 16.12 12.38 10.81
CA VAL A 21 16.79 12.77 9.57
C VAL A 21 15.88 13.63 8.68
N ILE A 22 14.58 13.34 8.61
CA ILE A 22 13.61 14.16 7.86
C ILE A 22 13.63 15.63 8.31
N GLN A 23 13.88 15.93 9.59
CA GLN A 23 13.93 17.30 10.10
C GLN A 23 15.05 18.14 9.48
N HIS A 24 16.09 17.48 8.96
CA HIS A 24 17.28 18.12 8.38
C HIS A 24 17.19 18.25 6.85
N HIS A 25 16.04 17.90 6.25
CA HIS A 25 15.82 17.95 4.80
C HIS A 25 14.65 18.86 4.40
N ARG A 26 14.58 19.20 3.10
CA ARG A 26 13.48 20.02 2.57
C ARG A 26 12.14 19.29 2.63
N HIS A 27 11.07 20.06 2.83
CA HIS A 27 9.68 19.59 2.89
C HIS A 27 9.40 18.66 4.08
N ILE A 28 9.85 19.07 5.26
CA ILE A 28 9.77 18.32 6.52
C ILE A 28 8.35 17.80 6.78
N GLU A 29 7.34 18.66 6.71
CA GLU A 29 5.94 18.35 7.05
C GLU A 29 5.37 17.32 6.07
N LYS A 30 5.64 17.51 4.77
CA LYS A 30 5.23 16.58 3.71
C LYS A 30 5.86 15.20 3.91
N ASN A 31 7.18 15.15 4.10
CA ASN A 31 7.93 13.90 4.19
C ASN A 31 7.55 13.15 5.47
N THR A 32 7.40 13.86 6.59
CA THR A 32 6.91 13.32 7.85
C THR A 32 5.53 12.71 7.68
N ALA A 33 4.58 13.42 7.06
CA ALA A 33 3.24 12.92 6.82
C ALA A 33 3.20 11.68 5.90
N ILE A 34 4.00 11.66 4.82
CA ILE A 34 4.14 10.49 3.93
C ILE A 34 4.62 9.27 4.72
N MET A 35 5.68 9.43 5.51
CA MET A 35 6.26 8.31 6.27
C MET A 35 5.38 7.88 7.43
N GLN A 36 4.70 8.79 8.12
CA GLN A 36 3.71 8.46 9.16
C GLN A 36 2.55 7.65 8.57
N ILE A 37 2.00 8.01 7.40
CA ILE A 37 0.97 7.20 6.74
C ILE A 37 1.50 5.79 6.45
N SER A 38 2.73 5.68 5.95
CA SER A 38 3.32 4.37 5.65
C SER A 38 3.49 3.50 6.91
N PHE A 39 4.06 4.04 7.98
CA PHE A 39 4.33 3.30 9.22
C PHE A 39 3.11 3.07 10.11
N LYS A 40 2.12 3.97 10.10
CA LYS A 40 0.96 3.89 11.01
C LYS A 40 -0.29 3.30 10.35
N LEU A 41 -0.46 3.47 9.04
CA LEU A 41 -1.62 2.92 8.29
C LEU A 41 -1.24 1.79 7.34
N GLY A 42 0.05 1.58 7.06
CA GLY A 42 0.52 0.50 6.20
C GLY A 42 0.07 0.63 4.75
N LEU A 43 -0.16 1.85 4.28
CA LEU A 43 -0.52 2.12 2.90
C LEU A 43 0.66 1.89 1.95
N ARG A 44 0.38 1.40 0.75
CA ARG A 44 1.35 1.25 -0.34
C ARG A 44 1.60 2.60 -1.01
N ALA A 45 2.76 2.78 -1.64
CA ALA A 45 3.07 4.00 -2.38
C ALA A 45 1.98 4.41 -3.39
N GLN A 46 1.41 3.47 -4.14
CA GLN A 46 0.28 3.79 -5.03
C GLN A 46 -0.92 4.36 -4.27
N GLU A 47 -1.28 3.75 -3.15
CA GLU A 47 -2.43 4.17 -2.34
C GLU A 47 -2.18 5.57 -1.78
N ILE A 48 -0.97 5.84 -1.26
CA ILE A 48 -0.58 7.15 -0.73
C ILE A 48 -0.55 8.22 -1.83
N ALA A 49 -0.02 7.90 -3.01
CA ALA A 49 0.08 8.84 -4.13
C ALA A 49 -1.28 9.31 -4.66
N LEU A 50 -2.31 8.46 -4.52
CA LEU A 50 -3.65 8.71 -5.02
C LEU A 50 -4.61 9.34 -4.00
N LEU A 51 -4.20 9.45 -2.73
CA LEU A 51 -5.03 10.09 -1.71
C LEU A 51 -5.35 11.53 -2.08
N GLN A 52 -6.61 11.92 -1.87
CA GLN A 52 -7.07 13.30 -1.94
C GLN A 52 -7.35 13.80 -0.51
N VAL A 53 -7.62 15.09 -0.37
CA VAL A 53 -7.90 15.70 0.94
C VAL A 53 -9.15 15.08 1.58
N LYS A 54 -10.18 14.76 0.79
CA LYS A 54 -11.46 14.21 1.27
C LYS A 54 -11.36 12.88 2.01
N GLU A 55 -10.35 12.05 1.71
CA GLU A 55 -10.15 10.78 2.44
C GLU A 55 -9.62 11.00 3.86
N VAL A 56 -9.05 12.17 4.15
CA VAL A 56 -8.28 12.43 5.38
C VAL A 56 -8.90 13.54 6.23
N ALA A 57 -9.51 14.54 5.59
CA ALA A 57 -10.06 15.70 6.26
C ALA A 57 -11.37 16.17 5.63
N LYS A 58 -12.26 16.68 6.48
CA LYS A 58 -13.44 17.42 6.06
C LYS A 58 -13.09 18.92 6.04
N LEU A 59 -13.24 19.55 4.88
CA LEU A 59 -13.04 20.98 4.72
C LEU A 59 -14.29 21.76 5.15
N ASN A 60 -14.09 23.01 5.58
CA ASN A 60 -15.19 23.96 5.70
C ASN A 60 -15.71 24.41 4.32
N ALA A 61 -16.81 25.16 4.28
CA ALA A 61 -17.44 25.57 3.02
C ALA A 61 -16.52 26.40 2.10
N SER A 62 -15.64 27.23 2.68
CA SER A 62 -14.68 28.06 1.95
C SER A 62 -13.40 27.31 1.55
N GLY A 63 -13.17 26.08 2.05
CA GLY A 63 -11.93 25.34 1.83
C GLY A 63 -10.70 25.96 2.50
N THR A 64 -10.88 26.86 3.47
CA THR A 64 -9.81 27.59 4.18
C THR A 64 -9.44 26.96 5.52
N ASP A 65 -10.25 26.02 6.01
CA ASP A 65 -10.00 25.29 7.25
C ASP A 65 -10.47 23.84 7.12
N PHE A 66 -10.01 22.98 8.02
CA PHE A 66 -10.27 21.54 7.97
C PHE A 66 -10.37 20.90 9.34
N LYS A 67 -11.15 19.82 9.42
CA LYS A 67 -11.17 18.88 10.54
C LYS A 67 -10.72 17.51 10.04
N LEU A 68 -9.66 16.96 10.64
CA LEU A 68 -9.24 15.59 10.34
C LEU A 68 -10.33 14.59 10.70
N LEU A 69 -10.52 13.60 9.83
CA LEU A 69 -11.42 12.49 10.09
C LEU A 69 -10.88 11.61 11.24
N GLU A 70 -11.74 10.84 11.88
CA GLU A 70 -11.32 9.81 12.84
C GLU A 70 -10.94 8.52 12.13
N VAL A 71 -11.62 8.25 11.00
CA VAL A 71 -11.42 7.07 10.17
C VAL A 71 -11.14 7.54 8.74
N MET A 72 -10.01 7.12 8.18
CA MET A 72 -9.67 7.30 6.78
C MET A 72 -10.27 6.17 5.96
N SER A 73 -11.08 6.52 4.98
CA SER A 73 -11.66 5.57 4.04
C SER A 73 -10.81 5.51 2.78
N LEU A 74 -10.19 4.35 2.50
CA LEU A 74 -9.39 4.12 1.30
C LEU A 74 -10.24 3.46 0.20
N PRO A 75 -10.49 4.13 -0.92
CA PRO A 75 -11.23 3.57 -2.06
C PRO A 75 -10.54 2.34 -2.65
N ALA A 76 -11.34 1.34 -3.02
CA ALA A 76 -10.88 0.20 -3.81
C ALA A 76 -10.19 0.63 -5.11
N ALA A 77 -10.64 1.74 -5.71
CA ALA A 77 -10.09 2.32 -6.92
C ALA A 77 -8.59 2.67 -6.82
N TYR A 78 -8.06 2.94 -5.61
CA TYR A 78 -6.65 3.32 -5.44
C TYR A 78 -5.71 2.13 -5.30
N THR A 79 -6.27 0.93 -5.17
CA THR A 79 -5.50 -0.29 -4.91
C THR A 79 -5.02 -0.97 -6.20
N LYS A 80 -4.07 -1.90 -6.05
CA LYS A 80 -3.51 -2.64 -7.18
C LYS A 80 -4.60 -3.44 -7.93
N GLY A 81 -4.62 -3.30 -9.26
CA GLY A 81 -5.55 -4.01 -10.15
C GLY A 81 -6.80 -3.23 -10.53
N ALA A 82 -7.04 -2.06 -9.93
CA ALA A 82 -8.18 -1.21 -10.24
C ALA A 82 -7.96 -0.24 -11.42
N ASP A 83 -6.80 -0.31 -12.09
CA ASP A 83 -6.39 0.61 -13.17
C ASP A 83 -6.50 2.10 -12.80
N ALA A 84 -6.12 2.43 -11.57
CA ALA A 84 -6.24 3.78 -11.01
C ALA A 84 -5.54 4.89 -11.81
N MET A 85 -4.53 4.51 -12.61
CA MET A 85 -3.70 5.44 -13.37
C MET A 85 -4.13 5.53 -14.85
N GLY A 86 -5.16 4.79 -15.28
CA GLY A 86 -5.63 4.75 -16.66
C GLY A 86 -4.50 4.49 -17.67
N ARG A 87 -3.66 3.47 -17.40
CA ARG A 87 -2.47 3.23 -18.23
C ARG A 87 -2.91 2.85 -19.65
N SER A 88 -2.18 3.33 -20.66
CA SER A 88 -2.41 2.99 -22.07
C SER A 88 -2.63 1.49 -22.23
N GLN A 89 -3.81 1.12 -22.72
CA GLN A 89 -4.16 -0.26 -23.01
C GLN A 89 -3.45 -0.65 -24.31
N SER A 90 -2.18 -1.05 -24.23
CA SER A 90 -1.69 -1.99 -25.24
C SER A 90 -2.69 -3.16 -25.25
N GLN A 91 -3.26 -3.53 -26.40
CA GLN A 91 -4.17 -4.67 -26.50
C GLN A 91 -3.46 -5.90 -25.95
N TYR A 92 -3.74 -6.22 -24.68
CA TYR A 92 -3.12 -7.35 -24.01
C TYR A 92 -3.79 -8.61 -24.53
N GLN A 93 -3.13 -9.28 -25.48
CA GLN A 93 -3.49 -10.65 -25.84
C GLN A 93 -3.01 -11.57 -24.74
N ARG A 94 -3.96 -12.19 -24.03
CA ARG A 94 -3.67 -13.12 -22.94
C ARG A 94 -2.94 -14.35 -23.51
N ARG A 95 -1.64 -14.49 -23.19
CA ARG A 95 -0.82 -15.63 -23.63
C ARG A 95 -0.85 -16.84 -22.68
N THR A 96 -1.36 -16.65 -21.46
CA THR A 96 -1.36 -17.71 -20.44
C THR A 96 -2.65 -17.70 -19.63
N VAL A 97 -3.18 -18.91 -19.41
CA VAL A 97 -4.36 -19.21 -18.59
C VAL A 97 -3.96 -20.22 -17.53
N SER A 98 -4.43 -20.03 -16.31
CA SER A 98 -4.17 -20.93 -15.18
C SER A 98 -5.46 -21.66 -14.79
N PHE A 99 -5.38 -22.98 -14.67
CA PHE A 99 -6.47 -23.84 -14.22
C PHE A 99 -6.08 -24.47 -12.88
N ASN A 100 -7.07 -24.74 -12.02
CA ASN A 100 -6.88 -25.81 -11.05
C ASN A 100 -7.09 -27.16 -11.77
N VAL A 101 -6.50 -28.24 -11.23
CA VAL A 101 -6.50 -29.55 -11.89
C VAL A 101 -7.92 -30.08 -12.12
N GLU A 102 -8.82 -29.89 -11.16
CA GLU A 102 -10.19 -30.37 -11.24
C GLU A 102 -10.99 -29.66 -12.34
N SER A 103 -10.93 -28.33 -12.39
CA SER A 103 -11.56 -27.52 -13.42
C SER A 103 -10.97 -27.79 -14.80
N PHE A 104 -9.67 -28.06 -14.89
CA PHE A 104 -9.06 -28.48 -16.15
C PHE A 104 -9.64 -29.83 -16.62
N ASN A 105 -9.75 -30.81 -15.72
CA ASN A 105 -10.34 -32.10 -16.05
C ASN A 105 -11.81 -31.97 -16.49
N GLN A 106 -12.59 -31.08 -15.88
CA GLN A 106 -13.96 -30.79 -16.29
C GLN A 106 -14.02 -30.20 -17.71
N VAL A 107 -13.15 -29.24 -18.01
CA VAL A 107 -13.04 -28.65 -19.36
C VAL A 107 -12.70 -29.72 -20.40
N VAL A 108 -11.72 -30.59 -20.12
CA VAL A 108 -11.34 -31.68 -21.03
C VAL A 108 -12.51 -32.64 -21.29
N ARG A 109 -13.27 -33.01 -20.26
CA ARG A 109 -14.48 -33.85 -20.41
C ARG A 109 -15.58 -33.16 -21.24
N GLN A 110 -15.74 -31.85 -21.08
CA GLN A 110 -16.71 -31.08 -21.87
C GLN A 110 -16.32 -31.03 -23.34
N VAL A 111 -15.02 -30.82 -23.64
CA VAL A 111 -14.48 -30.86 -25.01
C VAL A 111 -14.69 -32.25 -25.63
N GLU A 112 -14.43 -33.33 -24.88
CA GLU A 112 -14.65 -34.70 -25.35
C GLU A 112 -16.12 -34.95 -25.72
N ALA A 113 -17.06 -34.51 -24.89
CA ALA A 113 -18.49 -34.67 -25.15
C ALA A 113 -18.94 -33.92 -26.41
N LEU A 114 -18.48 -32.67 -26.59
CA LEU A 114 -18.80 -31.86 -27.77
C LEU A 114 -18.22 -32.44 -29.06
N ALA A 115 -16.98 -32.93 -29.00
CA ALA A 115 -16.34 -33.60 -30.14
C ALA A 115 -17.10 -34.88 -30.55
N LYS A 116 -17.53 -35.71 -29.59
CA LYS A 116 -18.35 -36.90 -29.86
C LYS A 116 -19.71 -36.56 -30.47
N ALA A 117 -20.27 -35.41 -30.14
CA ALA A 117 -21.52 -34.92 -30.71
C ALA A 117 -21.36 -34.27 -32.10
N GLY A 118 -20.14 -34.21 -32.65
CA GLY A 118 -19.86 -33.58 -33.94
C GLY A 118 -19.97 -32.05 -33.94
N ALA A 119 -19.95 -31.43 -32.75
CA ALA A 119 -20.01 -29.99 -32.62
C ALA A 119 -18.65 -29.34 -32.98
N GLU A 120 -18.71 -28.12 -33.52
CA GLU A 120 -17.50 -27.30 -33.73
C GLU A 120 -16.91 -26.92 -32.35
N VAL A 121 -15.64 -27.22 -32.13
CA VAL A 121 -14.93 -26.93 -30.87
C VAL A 121 -13.98 -25.76 -31.09
N LYS A 122 -14.26 -24.61 -30.47
CA LYS A 122 -13.39 -23.43 -30.48
C LYS A 122 -12.66 -23.32 -29.15
N PRO A 123 -11.31 -23.35 -29.11
CA PRO A 123 -10.55 -23.29 -27.86
C PRO A 123 -10.91 -22.12 -26.94
N GLU A 124 -11.29 -20.98 -27.52
CA GLU A 124 -11.62 -19.75 -26.80
C GLU A 124 -12.82 -19.89 -25.87
N ASP A 125 -13.78 -20.76 -26.22
CA ASP A 125 -15.00 -21.01 -25.46
C ASP A 125 -14.74 -21.72 -24.13
N PHE A 126 -13.58 -22.37 -24.01
CA PHE A 126 -13.20 -23.15 -22.84
C PHE A 126 -12.22 -22.41 -21.92
N TYR A 127 -11.82 -21.19 -22.28
CA TYR A 127 -10.95 -20.38 -21.42
C TYR A 127 -11.72 -19.90 -20.18
N PRO A 128 -11.11 -19.94 -18.98
CA PRO A 128 -11.77 -19.48 -17.79
C PRO A 128 -12.02 -17.96 -17.87
N PRO A 129 -13.15 -17.48 -17.34
CA PRO A 129 -13.50 -16.06 -17.40
C PRO A 129 -12.40 -15.22 -16.75
N VAL A 130 -12.10 -14.06 -17.35
CA VAL A 130 -11.08 -13.15 -16.82
C VAL A 130 -11.60 -12.55 -15.51
N ARG A 131 -11.07 -13.06 -14.39
CA ARG A 131 -11.34 -12.47 -13.07
C ARG A 131 -10.62 -11.12 -12.98
N LYS A 132 -11.37 -10.02 -13.13
CA LYS A 132 -10.85 -8.67 -12.87
C LYS A 132 -10.54 -8.54 -11.37
N HIS A 133 -9.26 -8.45 -11.03
CA HIS A 133 -8.84 -8.25 -9.64
C HIS A 133 -9.25 -6.85 -9.18
N ARG A 134 -10.38 -6.74 -8.50
CA ARG A 134 -10.79 -5.50 -7.81
C ARG A 134 -10.21 -5.54 -6.42
N GLY A 135 -9.52 -4.48 -6.01
CA GLY A 135 -9.12 -4.41 -4.61
C GLY A 135 -10.29 -4.07 -3.70
N LYS A 136 -10.01 -4.05 -2.40
CA LYS A 136 -11.02 -3.85 -1.36
C LYS A 136 -10.92 -2.43 -0.82
N PHE A 137 -12.09 -1.88 -0.53
CA PHE A 137 -12.21 -0.70 0.32
C PHE A 137 -11.68 -1.00 1.73
N ARG A 138 -11.09 0.00 2.39
CA ARG A 138 -10.59 -0.13 3.77
C ARG A 138 -10.91 1.11 4.59
N ASP A 139 -11.47 0.90 5.76
CA ASP A 139 -11.55 1.92 6.80
C ASP A 139 -10.39 1.76 7.77
N LEU A 140 -9.61 2.82 7.91
CA LEU A 140 -8.37 2.87 8.67
C LEU A 140 -8.49 3.96 9.75
N PRO A 141 -8.73 3.56 11.02
CA PRO A 141 -8.76 4.50 12.13
C PRO A 141 -7.44 5.26 12.28
N MET A 142 -7.50 6.59 12.27
CA MET A 142 -6.33 7.46 12.46
C MET A 142 -6.09 7.73 13.94
N VAL A 143 -5.75 6.66 14.68
CA VAL A 143 -5.58 6.67 16.14
C VAL A 143 -4.24 7.26 16.60
N SER A 144 -3.21 7.22 15.76
CA SER A 144 -1.86 7.69 16.11
C SER A 144 -1.82 9.20 16.21
N ALA A 145 -1.52 9.73 17.41
CA ALA A 145 -1.35 11.17 17.62
C ALA A 145 -0.27 11.76 16.71
N ALA A 146 0.86 11.05 16.52
CA ALA A 146 1.94 11.48 15.64
C ALA A 146 1.51 11.55 14.16
N LEU A 147 0.65 10.64 13.71
CA LEU A 147 0.08 10.70 12.36
C LEU A 147 -0.84 11.91 12.21
N ARG A 148 -1.72 12.13 13.19
CA ARG A 148 -2.67 13.25 13.18
C ARG A 148 -1.94 14.59 13.21
N ALA A 149 -0.89 14.71 14.01
CA ALA A 149 -0.04 15.90 14.08
C ALA A 149 0.61 16.18 12.72
N ALA A 150 1.31 15.19 12.16
CA ALA A 150 1.99 15.35 10.86
C ALA A 150 1.04 15.72 9.72
N LEU A 151 -0.16 15.12 9.68
CA LEU A 151 -1.19 15.48 8.68
C LEU A 151 -1.72 16.89 8.89
N THR A 152 -1.92 17.30 10.14
CA THR A 152 -2.40 18.64 10.48
C THR A 152 -1.38 19.70 10.05
N GLU A 153 -0.11 19.52 10.43
CA GLU A 153 0.97 20.44 10.06
C GLU A 153 1.10 20.57 8.55
N TYR A 154 1.10 19.44 7.84
CA TYR A 154 1.21 19.45 6.39
C TYR A 154 0.01 20.12 5.70
N LEU A 155 -1.22 19.85 6.15
CA LEU A 155 -2.41 20.48 5.57
C LEU A 155 -2.49 21.97 5.89
N ARG A 156 -2.06 22.41 7.07
CA ARG A 156 -1.93 23.85 7.40
C ARG A 156 -0.92 24.54 6.47
N LEU A 157 0.27 23.96 6.31
CA LEU A 157 1.27 24.47 5.37
C LEU A 157 0.72 24.55 3.94
N ARG A 158 -0.09 23.58 3.52
CA ARG A 158 -0.76 23.60 2.21
C ARG A 158 -1.73 24.77 2.10
N LEU A 159 -2.58 24.99 3.10
CA LEU A 159 -3.52 26.10 3.14
C LEU A 159 -2.82 27.46 3.16
N GLU A 160 -1.75 27.62 3.94
CA GLU A 160 -0.96 28.85 3.97
C GLU A 160 -0.38 29.19 2.59
N LYS A 161 0.02 28.18 1.82
CA LYS A 161 0.61 28.37 0.48
C LYS A 161 -0.41 28.57 -0.64
N THR A 162 -1.56 27.89 -0.58
CA THR A 162 -2.55 27.92 -1.67
C THR A 162 -3.78 28.77 -1.36
N GLY A 163 -3.97 29.19 -0.11
CA GLY A 163 -5.15 29.92 0.38
C GLY A 163 -6.36 29.02 0.61
N THR A 164 -6.71 28.20 -0.37
CA THR A 164 -7.85 27.27 -0.31
C THR A 164 -7.47 25.87 -0.80
N LEU A 165 -8.22 24.87 -0.33
CA LEU A 165 -8.17 23.50 -0.81
C LEU A 165 -9.57 23.04 -1.24
N MET A 166 -9.61 22.18 -2.24
CA MET A 166 -10.82 21.43 -2.60
C MET A 166 -10.75 20.00 -2.04
N PRO A 167 -11.89 19.34 -1.77
CA PRO A 167 -11.90 17.94 -1.31
C PRO A 167 -11.18 16.98 -2.27
N SER A 168 -11.23 17.25 -3.59
CA SER A 168 -10.56 16.47 -4.64
C SER A 168 -9.08 16.82 -4.83
N SER A 169 -8.54 17.81 -4.09
CA SER A 169 -7.13 18.17 -4.21
C SER A 169 -6.25 16.98 -3.82
N PRO A 170 -5.14 16.71 -4.55
CA PRO A 170 -4.18 15.69 -4.14
C PRO A 170 -3.68 15.97 -2.72
N LEU A 171 -3.69 14.94 -1.88
CA LEU A 171 -3.19 15.05 -0.52
C LEU A 171 -1.71 15.41 -0.56
N PHE A 172 -0.90 14.67 -1.32
CA PHE A 172 0.52 14.97 -1.51
C PHE A 172 0.81 15.50 -2.91
N ILE A 173 1.58 16.57 -2.96
CA ILE A 173 2.05 17.20 -4.21
C ILE A 173 3.56 17.11 -4.35
N THR A 174 4.01 16.99 -5.58
CA THR A 174 5.42 17.06 -5.96
C THR A 174 5.94 18.50 -5.85
N GLN A 175 7.24 18.69 -5.97
CA GLN A 175 7.85 20.04 -6.02
C GLN A 175 7.31 20.90 -7.17
N LYS A 176 6.81 20.27 -8.25
CA LYS A 176 6.20 20.95 -9.40
C LYS A 176 4.72 21.29 -9.18
N GLY A 177 4.17 21.04 -7.99
CA GLY A 177 2.77 21.32 -7.65
C GLY A 177 1.74 20.27 -8.12
N GLY A 178 2.10 19.39 -9.05
CA GLY A 178 1.25 18.29 -9.50
C GLY A 178 1.23 17.09 -8.52
N PRO A 179 0.27 16.14 -8.69
CA PRO A 179 0.18 14.94 -7.87
C PRO A 179 1.41 14.05 -8.03
N TYR A 180 1.70 13.23 -7.01
CA TYR A 180 2.68 12.15 -7.15
C TYR A 180 2.17 11.07 -8.11
N SER A 181 3.06 10.52 -8.93
CA SER A 181 2.80 9.20 -9.51
C SER A 181 3.20 8.12 -8.50
N PRO A 182 2.61 6.91 -8.55
CA PRO A 182 3.01 5.81 -7.68
C PRO A 182 4.51 5.50 -7.72
N ASN A 183 5.12 5.60 -8.91
CA ASN A 183 6.55 5.33 -9.09
C ASN A 183 7.41 6.42 -8.46
N THR A 184 7.08 7.69 -8.73
CA THR A 184 7.86 8.82 -8.18
C THR A 184 7.72 8.91 -6.66
N LEU A 185 6.56 8.54 -6.09
CA LEU A 185 6.44 8.44 -4.63
C LEU A 185 7.24 7.26 -4.06
N GLN A 186 7.24 6.12 -4.74
CA GLN A 186 8.06 4.96 -4.33
C GLN A 186 9.55 5.32 -4.30
N GLU A 187 10.06 6.00 -5.32
CA GLU A 187 11.43 6.47 -5.39
C GLU A 187 11.72 7.49 -4.29
N HIS A 188 10.82 8.46 -4.08
CA HIS A 188 10.98 9.46 -3.03
C HIS A 188 11.03 8.84 -1.62
N MET A 189 10.16 7.87 -1.32
CA MET A 189 10.21 7.13 -0.05
C MET A 189 11.51 6.32 0.08
N ALA A 190 12.01 5.78 -1.03
CA ALA A 190 13.25 5.03 -1.04
C ALA A 190 14.48 5.91 -0.75
N VAL A 191 14.50 7.14 -1.29
CA VAL A 191 15.51 8.16 -0.97
C VAL A 191 15.50 8.48 0.52
N ILE A 192 14.33 8.75 1.11
CA ILE A 192 14.20 9.02 2.56
C ILE A 192 14.76 7.86 3.39
N LEU A 193 14.40 6.63 3.04
CA LEU A 193 14.74 5.45 3.85
C LEU A 193 16.20 5.01 3.69
N ARG A 194 16.74 5.02 2.47
CA ARG A 194 18.07 4.48 2.19
C ARG A 194 19.13 5.56 2.13
N ASP A 195 18.86 6.62 1.38
CA ASP A 195 19.89 7.61 1.06
C ASP A 195 20.04 8.61 2.21
N TRP A 196 18.93 8.98 2.87
CA TRP A 196 18.97 9.88 4.02
C TRP A 196 19.21 9.12 5.33
N ALA A 197 18.38 8.12 5.63
CA ALA A 197 18.43 7.41 6.91
C ALA A 197 19.37 6.17 6.91
N GLY A 198 20.03 5.85 5.80
CA GLY A 198 21.00 4.75 5.74
C GLY A 198 20.42 3.33 5.95
N VAL A 199 19.10 3.15 5.87
CA VAL A 199 18.48 1.85 6.19
C VAL A 199 18.63 0.89 5.01
N GLU A 200 19.61 -0.02 5.11
CA GLU A 200 19.87 -1.02 4.08
C GLU A 200 18.61 -1.84 3.72
N LYS A 201 18.40 -2.10 2.42
CA LYS A 201 17.27 -2.89 1.88
C LYS A 201 15.87 -2.35 2.25
N ALA A 202 15.78 -1.11 2.73
CA ALA A 202 14.49 -0.44 2.88
C ALA A 202 13.94 0.01 1.52
N SER A 203 12.62 -0.08 1.37
CA SER A 203 11.84 0.44 0.26
C SER A 203 10.50 1.03 0.73
N SER A 204 9.68 1.50 -0.21
CA SER A 204 8.32 2.00 0.06
C SER A 204 7.39 1.00 0.78
N HIS A 205 7.72 -0.30 0.77
CA HIS A 205 6.95 -1.33 1.47
C HIS A 205 7.39 -1.54 2.92
N SER A 206 8.53 -0.98 3.34
CA SER A 206 9.09 -1.20 4.68
C SER A 206 8.17 -0.71 5.79
N GLY A 207 7.50 0.44 5.61
CA GLY A 207 6.58 0.96 6.62
C GLY A 207 5.39 0.04 6.86
N ARG A 208 4.77 -0.40 5.78
CA ARG A 208 3.72 -1.42 5.81
C ARG A 208 4.18 -2.73 6.45
N ARG A 209 5.36 -3.23 6.06
CA ARG A 209 5.88 -4.48 6.65
C ARG A 209 6.14 -4.32 8.15
N SER A 210 6.72 -3.20 8.55
CA SER A 210 7.03 -2.90 9.96
C SER A 210 5.75 -2.82 10.79
N LEU A 211 4.70 -2.19 10.28
CA LEU A 211 3.39 -2.16 10.94
C LEU A 211 2.81 -3.56 11.14
N ILE A 212 2.71 -4.35 10.06
CA ILE A 212 2.08 -5.68 10.11
C ILE A 212 2.89 -6.61 11.03
N THR A 213 4.22 -6.57 10.93
CA THR A 213 5.12 -7.36 11.77
C THR A 213 5.00 -6.94 13.24
N ASN A 214 4.91 -5.64 13.54
CA ASN A 214 4.71 -5.14 14.90
C ASN A 214 3.37 -5.63 15.49
N VAL A 215 2.29 -5.59 14.72
CA VAL A 215 0.96 -6.07 15.15
C VAL A 215 1.00 -7.55 15.53
N ILE A 216 1.67 -8.38 14.74
CA ILE A 216 1.77 -9.83 15.00
C ILE A 216 2.74 -10.11 16.15
N HIS A 217 3.97 -9.59 16.09
CA HIS A 217 5.05 -10.02 16.97
C HIS A 217 5.20 -9.21 18.25
N LYS A 218 5.01 -7.89 18.19
CA LYS A 218 5.16 -7.00 19.36
C LYS A 218 3.85 -6.86 20.12
N GLN A 219 2.73 -6.68 19.41
CA GLN A 219 1.39 -6.57 20.03
C GLN A 219 0.70 -7.93 20.24
N LYS A 220 1.28 -9.03 19.72
CA LYS A 220 0.75 -10.40 19.83
C LYS A 220 -0.72 -10.52 19.38
N LYS A 221 -1.11 -9.76 18.36
CA LYS A 221 -2.46 -9.79 17.78
C LYS A 221 -2.58 -10.87 16.71
N SER A 222 -3.81 -11.30 16.45
CA SER A 222 -4.06 -12.37 15.47
C SER A 222 -3.76 -11.94 14.03
N VAL A 223 -3.38 -12.91 13.21
CA VAL A 223 -3.18 -12.73 11.75
C VAL A 223 -4.40 -12.14 11.07
N LYS A 224 -5.62 -12.44 11.56
CA LYS A 224 -6.85 -11.87 11.02
C LYS A 224 -6.93 -10.35 11.17
N ILE A 225 -6.45 -9.81 12.29
CA ILE A 225 -6.36 -8.36 12.52
C ILE A 225 -5.32 -7.76 11.57
N ALA A 226 -4.13 -8.36 11.50
CA ALA A 226 -3.07 -7.96 10.59
C ALA A 226 -3.50 -7.98 9.12
N GLN A 227 -4.26 -9.00 8.70
CA GLN A 227 -4.82 -9.15 7.36
C GLN A 227 -5.80 -8.02 7.04
N LYS A 228 -6.66 -7.65 8.00
CA LYS A 228 -7.65 -6.57 7.84
C LYS A 228 -6.95 -5.22 7.68
N ILE A 229 -5.96 -4.90 8.51
CA ILE A 229 -5.13 -3.69 8.39
C ILE A 229 -4.44 -3.65 7.02
N ALA A 230 -3.83 -4.76 6.63
CA ALA A 230 -3.17 -4.91 5.36
C ALA A 230 -4.14 -4.82 4.16
N GLY A 231 -5.39 -5.24 4.30
CA GLY A 231 -6.30 -5.41 3.16
C GLY A 231 -5.86 -6.52 2.22
N HIS A 232 -5.26 -7.60 2.73
CA HIS A 232 -4.95 -8.76 1.90
C HIS A 232 -6.22 -9.58 1.66
N VAL A 233 -6.48 -9.87 0.38
CA VAL A 233 -7.60 -10.73 -0.01
C VAL A 233 -7.29 -12.19 0.36
N ASN A 234 -6.07 -12.66 0.09
CA ASN A 234 -5.62 -14.00 0.41
C ASN A 234 -4.90 -14.03 1.78
N PRO A 235 -5.33 -14.87 2.74
CA PRO A 235 -4.65 -15.05 4.02
C PRO A 235 -3.16 -15.43 3.88
N SER A 236 -2.77 -16.18 2.85
CA SER A 236 -1.37 -16.59 2.64
C SER A 236 -0.41 -15.40 2.52
N THR A 237 -0.88 -14.27 1.98
CA THR A 237 -0.09 -13.02 1.90
C THR A 237 0.13 -12.38 3.27
N THR A 238 -0.62 -12.77 4.29
CA THR A 238 -0.44 -12.30 5.67
C THR A 238 0.37 -13.29 6.51
N LEU A 239 0.30 -14.59 6.22
CA LEU A 239 1.09 -15.61 6.92
C LEU A 239 2.60 -15.40 6.79
N ILE A 240 3.07 -14.78 5.69
CA ILE A 240 4.49 -14.43 5.53
C ILE A 240 5.05 -13.52 6.64
N TYR A 241 4.18 -12.85 7.41
CA TYR A 241 4.57 -11.97 8.51
C TYR A 241 4.64 -12.69 9.86
N GLU A 242 4.23 -13.96 9.95
CA GLU A 242 4.45 -14.78 11.15
C GLU A 242 5.91 -15.18 11.31
N GLU A 243 6.70 -15.13 10.24
CA GLU A 243 8.15 -15.35 10.33
C GLU A 243 8.79 -14.36 11.31
N PRO A 244 9.67 -14.82 12.21
CA PRO A 244 10.27 -13.97 13.22
C PRO A 244 11.09 -12.85 12.55
N PRO A 245 10.94 -11.59 13.01
CA PRO A 245 11.70 -10.48 12.45
C PRO A 245 13.20 -10.62 12.73
N GLU A 246 14.01 -9.97 11.89
CA GLU A 246 15.47 -9.96 12.01
C GLU A 246 15.95 -9.60 13.42
N GLU A 247 15.33 -8.61 14.07
CA GLU A 247 15.63 -8.21 15.45
C GLU A 247 15.49 -9.38 16.45
N GLN A 248 14.46 -10.22 16.32
CA GLN A 248 14.29 -11.38 17.21
C GLN A 248 15.32 -12.48 16.91
N ILE A 249 15.64 -12.69 15.64
CA ILE A 249 16.67 -13.65 15.23
C ILE A 249 18.03 -13.21 15.77
N MET A 250 18.37 -11.92 15.65
CA MET A 250 19.62 -11.35 16.19
C MET A 250 19.73 -11.58 17.69
N ARG A 251 18.69 -11.22 18.46
CA ARG A 251 18.68 -11.45 19.93
C ARG A 251 18.81 -12.92 20.31
N ALA A 252 18.24 -13.83 19.53
CA ALA A 252 18.39 -15.27 19.78
C ALA A 252 19.82 -15.76 19.53
N LEU A 253 20.53 -15.15 18.57
CA LEU A 253 21.93 -15.47 18.25
C LEU A 253 22.94 -14.81 19.19
N GLU A 254 22.62 -13.65 19.77
CA GLU A 254 23.48 -12.94 20.74
C GLU A 254 23.72 -13.72 22.05
N ASN A 255 22.93 -14.75 22.31
CA ASN A 255 22.98 -15.58 23.52
C ASN A 255 23.59 -16.97 23.28
N ILE A 256 24.39 -17.14 22.22
CA ILE A 256 25.20 -18.33 21.92
C ILE A 256 26.67 -18.00 22.21
#